data_AF-A0A212IYQ1-F1
#
_entry.id   AF-A0A212IYQ1-F1
#
_cell.length_a   1.000
_cell.length_b   1.000
_cell.length_c   1.000
_cell.angle_alpha   90.00
_cell.angle_beta   90.00
_cell.angle_gamma   90.00
#
_symmetry.space_group_name_H-M   'P 1'
#
loop_
_entity.id
_entity.type
_entity.pdbx_description
1 polymer ?
#
loop_
_entity_poly.entity_id
_entity_poly.type
_entity_poly.pdbx_seq_one_letter_code
_entity_poly.pdbx_strand_id
1 'polypeptide(L)'
;MNTIIGLVIIAIGSLGQSSSYVPINKVKNWSWECFWLIQGIFAWLVFPFVGALLAMPDGLSLFDVYLQESIAVYKSVGYGILWGIGGLTFGLSMRYLGIALGQSLALGTCSAFGTLIPALLKGQDLFSGEGLVLLTGVSIAIAGIAVIGYAGALKSSNMSDDEKKKAVKDFALKKGLLIAILAGVMSACFNLGLEAGAPIKAHIL
;
A
#
# COMPACT_ATOMS: atom_id res chain seq x y z
N MET A 1 14.78 12.48 14.92
CA MET A 1 14.96 11.01 15.05
C MET A 1 16.25 10.62 14.33
N ASN A 2 17.04 9.69 14.88
CA ASN A 2 18.25 9.19 14.20
C ASN A 2 17.87 8.46 12.91
N THR A 3 18.50 8.79 11.78
CA THR A 3 18.25 8.19 10.46
C THR A 3 18.32 6.66 10.49
N ILE A 4 19.28 6.09 11.21
CA ILE A 4 19.45 4.63 11.33
C ILE A 4 18.22 4.01 11.99
N ILE A 5 17.72 4.62 13.07
CA ILE A 5 16.52 4.15 13.77
C ILE A 5 15.31 4.21 12.84
N GLY A 6 15.17 5.29 12.06
CA GLY A 6 14.12 5.41 11.06
C GLY A 6 14.18 4.29 10.00
N LEU A 7 15.37 3.99 9.49
CA LEU A 7 15.58 2.90 8.53
C LEU A 7 15.23 1.53 9.11
N VAL A 8 15.59 1.27 10.37
CA VAL A 8 15.24 0.01 11.06
C VAL A 8 13.73 -0.13 11.22
N ILE A 9 13.03 0.94 11.62
CA ILE A 9 11.56 0.94 11.76
C ILE A 9 10.91 0.65 10.40
N ILE A 10 11.36 1.31 9.33
CA ILE A 10 10.87 1.08 7.97
C ILE A 10 11.10 -0.38 7.57
N ALA A 11 12.30 -0.93 7.81
CA ALA A 11 12.61 -2.31 7.47
C ALA A 11 11.70 -3.32 8.18
N ILE A 12 11.46 -3.14 9.49
CA ILE A 12 10.54 -4.00 10.25
C ILE A 12 9.11 -3.89 9.71
N GLY A 13 8.64 -2.66 9.43
CA GLY A 13 7.33 -2.43 8.83
C GLY A 13 7.19 -3.08 7.45
N SER A 14 8.21 -2.96 6.60
CA SER A 14 8.25 -3.60 5.29
C SER A 14 8.23 -5.13 5.38
N LEU A 15 8.98 -5.72 6.31
CA LEU A 15 8.94 -7.17 6.56
C LEU A 15 7.55 -7.65 6.99
N GLY A 16 6.89 -6.91 7.88
CA GLY A 16 5.52 -7.18 8.29
C GLY A 16 4.55 -7.11 7.10
N GLN A 17 4.64 -6.05 6.29
CA GLN A 17 3.77 -5.87 5.14
C GLN A 17 3.96 -6.96 4.08
N SER A 18 5.21 -7.29 3.73
CA SER A 18 5.53 -8.33 2.73
C SER A 18 5.09 -9.72 3.16
N SER A 19 5.13 -10.03 4.45
CA SER A 19 4.73 -11.34 4.99
C SER A 19 3.23 -11.46 5.30
N SER A 20 2.49 -10.35 5.35
CA SER A 20 1.10 -10.29 5.81
C SER A 20 0.12 -11.24 5.11
N TYR A 21 0.36 -11.58 3.84
CA TYR A 21 -0.51 -12.49 3.07
C TYR A 21 -0.11 -13.98 3.21
N VAL A 22 1.13 -14.27 3.57
CA VAL A 22 1.69 -15.65 3.63
C VAL A 22 0.92 -16.58 4.59
N PRO A 23 0.45 -16.14 5.77
CA PRO A 23 -0.29 -16.99 6.70
C PRO A 23 -1.58 -17.59 6.13
N ILE A 24 -2.13 -17.08 5.03
CA ILE A 24 -3.36 -17.60 4.41
C ILE A 24 -3.27 -19.11 4.13
N ASN A 25 -2.09 -19.60 3.78
CA ASN A 25 -1.86 -21.02 3.48
C ASN A 25 -1.97 -21.93 4.72
N LYS A 26 -1.97 -21.34 5.93
CA LYS A 26 -2.12 -22.06 7.19
C LYS A 26 -3.55 -22.00 7.75
N VAL A 27 -4.37 -21.09 7.24
CA VAL A 27 -5.77 -20.94 7.68
C VAL A 27 -6.63 -22.00 6.99
N LYS A 28 -7.21 -22.89 7.80
CA LYS A 28 -8.07 -23.98 7.33
C LYS A 28 -9.54 -23.65 7.59
N ASN A 29 -10.44 -24.17 6.75
CA ASN A 29 -11.90 -24.09 6.90
C ASN A 29 -12.51 -22.68 6.77
N TRP A 30 -11.73 -21.68 6.38
CA TRP A 30 -12.25 -20.34 6.10
C TRP A 30 -12.29 -20.11 4.60
N SER A 31 -13.29 -19.35 4.14
CA SER A 31 -13.21 -18.78 2.80
C SER A 31 -12.10 -17.73 2.75
N TRP A 32 -11.57 -17.51 1.55
CA TRP A 32 -10.57 -16.47 1.31
C TRP A 32 -11.10 -15.09 1.71
N GLU A 33 -12.38 -14.83 1.42
CA GLU A 33 -13.08 -13.58 1.72
C GLU A 33 -13.14 -13.31 3.22
N CYS A 34 -13.48 -14.32 4.02
CA CYS A 34 -13.51 -14.20 5.48
C CYS A 34 -12.12 -13.92 6.04
N PHE A 35 -11.10 -14.64 5.56
CA PHE A 35 -9.71 -14.41 5.97
C PHE A 35 -9.28 -12.98 5.66
N TRP A 36 -9.46 -12.54 4.41
CA TRP A 36 -8.99 -11.22 3.96
C TRP A 36 -9.76 -10.08 4.63
N LEU A 37 -11.06 -10.25 4.86
CA LEU A 37 -11.90 -9.27 5.56
C LEU A 37 -11.45 -9.12 7.02
N ILE A 38 -11.28 -10.22 7.75
CA ILE A 38 -10.83 -10.16 9.15
C ILE A 38 -9.44 -9.53 9.22
N GLN A 39 -8.50 -9.95 8.36
CA GLN A 39 -7.19 -9.32 8.28
C GLN A 39 -7.30 -7.81 8.00
N GLY A 40 -8.15 -7.41 7.06
CA GLY A 40 -8.38 -6.01 6.70
C GLY A 40 -8.96 -5.18 7.85
N ILE A 41 -9.89 -5.74 8.64
CA ILE A 41 -10.43 -5.06 9.83
C ILE A 41 -9.30 -4.72 10.80
N PHE A 42 -8.41 -5.68 11.09
CA PHE A 42 -7.30 -5.41 12.00
C PHE A 42 -6.27 -4.45 11.38
N ALA A 43 -5.87 -4.69 10.14
CA ALA A 43 -4.81 -3.95 9.47
C ALA A 43 -5.19 -2.51 9.11
N TRP A 44 -6.45 -2.24 8.77
CA TRP A 44 -6.89 -0.94 8.24
C TRP A 44 -7.81 -0.16 9.19
N LEU A 45 -8.43 -0.81 10.18
CA LEU A 45 -9.30 -0.14 11.14
C LEU A 45 -8.72 -0.22 12.56
N VAL A 46 -8.59 -1.42 13.14
CA VAL A 46 -8.25 -1.56 14.56
C VAL A 46 -6.86 -1.01 14.88
N PHE A 47 -5.81 -1.48 14.19
CA PHE A 47 -4.45 -1.03 14.49
C PHE A 47 -4.20 0.44 14.12
N PRO A 48 -4.65 0.96 12.97
CA PRO A 48 -4.55 2.39 12.70
C PRO A 48 -5.31 3.24 13.71
N PHE A 49 -6.50 2.82 14.16
CA PHE A 49 -7.27 3.53 15.17
C PHE A 49 -6.58 3.54 16.53
N VAL A 50 -6.09 2.39 17.00
CA VAL A 50 -5.30 2.31 18.24
C VAL A 50 -4.03 3.13 18.12
N GLY A 51 -3.34 3.06 16.98
CA GLY A 51 -2.15 3.87 16.70
C GLY A 51 -2.44 5.37 16.75
N ALA A 52 -3.58 5.80 16.20
CA ALA A 52 -4.02 7.19 16.27
C ALA A 52 -4.29 7.63 17.72
N LEU A 53 -4.98 6.81 18.53
CA LEU A 53 -5.22 7.09 19.94
C LEU A 53 -3.91 7.20 20.75
N LEU A 54 -2.95 6.32 20.50
CA LEU A 54 -1.65 6.33 21.17
C LEU A 54 -0.74 7.48 20.72
N ALA A 55 -0.97 8.01 19.52
CA ALA A 55 -0.19 9.11 18.96
C ALA A 55 -0.76 10.50 19.31
N MET A 56 -1.91 10.57 19.99
CA MET A 56 -2.49 11.85 20.41
C MET A 56 -1.66 12.52 21.51
N PRO A 57 -1.42 13.83 21.41
CA PRO A 57 -0.86 14.61 22.51
C PRO A 57 -1.78 14.62 23.73
N ASP A 58 -1.19 14.79 24.91
CA ASP A 58 -1.95 14.92 26.16
C ASP A 58 -2.96 16.08 26.07
N GLY A 59 -4.22 15.80 26.40
CA GLY A 59 -5.29 16.80 26.41
C GLY A 59 -6.01 17.00 25.07
N LEU A 60 -5.61 16.30 24.01
CA LEU A 60 -6.29 16.31 22.71
C LEU A 60 -7.00 14.98 22.44
N SER A 61 -8.27 15.05 22.04
CA SER A 61 -9.03 13.89 21.58
C SER A 61 -9.09 13.82 20.05
N LEU A 62 -9.33 12.62 19.51
CA LEU A 62 -9.59 12.47 18.07
C LEU A 62 -10.82 13.28 17.62
N PHE A 63 -11.80 13.48 18.49
CA PHE A 63 -12.96 14.32 18.17
C PHE A 63 -12.57 15.77 17.92
N ASP A 64 -11.63 16.30 18.69
CA ASP A 64 -11.13 17.67 18.50
C ASP A 64 -10.44 17.82 17.14
N VAL A 65 -9.76 16.78 16.67
CA VAL A 65 -9.15 16.72 15.33
C VAL A 65 -10.23 16.74 14.25
N TYR A 66 -11.27 15.92 14.38
CA TYR A 66 -12.34 15.81 13.38
C TYR A 66 -13.26 17.04 13.34
N LEU A 67 -13.48 17.70 14.48
CA LEU A 67 -14.36 18.88 14.61
C LEU A 67 -13.76 20.17 14.05
N GLN A 68 -12.50 20.17 13.62
CA GLN A 68 -11.92 21.34 12.94
C GLN A 68 -12.61 21.66 11.59
N GLU A 69 -13.48 20.76 11.08
CA GLU A 69 -14.27 20.90 9.85
C GLU A 69 -13.50 21.51 8.66
N SER A 70 -12.21 21.22 8.58
CA SER A 70 -11.35 21.80 7.56
C SER A 70 -11.37 20.96 6.29
N ILE A 71 -11.15 21.61 5.14
CA ILE A 71 -10.97 20.90 3.86
C ILE A 71 -9.85 19.84 3.93
N ALA A 72 -8.87 20.03 4.82
CA ALA A 72 -7.79 19.08 5.08
C ALA A 72 -8.30 17.78 5.72
N VAL A 73 -9.22 17.85 6.68
CA VAL A 73 -9.86 16.67 7.30
C VAL A 73 -10.62 15.88 6.24
N TYR A 74 -11.47 16.54 5.46
CA TYR A 74 -12.26 15.88 4.41
C TYR A 74 -11.38 15.24 3.33
N LYS A 75 -10.32 15.91 2.89
CA LYS A 75 -9.34 15.33 1.95
C LYS A 75 -8.63 14.11 2.54
N SER A 76 -8.20 14.19 3.79
CA SER A 76 -7.52 13.08 4.48
C SER A 76 -8.43 11.85 4.60
N VAL A 77 -9.71 12.06 4.97
CA VAL A 77 -10.72 10.99 5.00
C VAL A 77 -10.96 10.41 3.61
N GLY A 78 -11.12 11.25 2.59
CA GLY A 78 -11.32 10.80 1.20
C GLY A 78 -10.16 9.93 0.70
N TYR A 79 -8.92 10.35 0.95
CA TYR A 79 -7.73 9.55 0.61
C TYR A 79 -7.63 8.27 1.44
N GLY A 80 -8.07 8.27 2.70
CA GLY A 80 -8.17 7.07 3.53
C GLY A 80 -9.16 6.04 2.97
N ILE A 81 -10.31 6.49 2.45
CA ILE A 81 -11.28 5.62 1.76
C ILE A 81 -10.66 5.00 0.52
N LEU A 82 -9.99 5.80 -0.33
CA LEU A 82 -9.30 5.31 -1.51
C LEU A 82 -8.21 4.28 -1.13
N TRP A 83 -7.42 4.57 -0.10
CA TRP A 83 -6.44 3.60 0.41
C TRP A 83 -7.08 2.29 0.86
N GLY A 84 -8.24 2.34 1.54
CA GLY A 84 -9.00 1.15 1.93
C GLY A 84 -9.47 0.32 0.73
N ILE A 85 -9.93 0.96 -0.36
CA ILE A 85 -10.24 0.29 -1.63
C ILE A 85 -8.98 -0.39 -2.19
N GLY A 86 -7.83 0.29 -2.12
CA GLY A 86 -6.53 -0.27 -2.47
C GLY A 86 -6.20 -1.54 -1.68
N GLY A 87 -6.39 -1.51 -0.35
CA GLY A 87 -6.20 -2.66 0.52
C GLY A 87 -7.11 -3.85 0.15
N LEU A 88 -8.40 -3.62 -0.05
CA LEU A 88 -9.36 -4.67 -0.43
C LEU A 88 -8.97 -5.33 -1.75
N THR A 89 -8.60 -4.52 -2.75
CA THR A 89 -8.22 -4.98 -4.09
C THR A 89 -6.81 -5.59 -4.14
N PHE A 90 -5.92 -5.21 -3.22
CA PHE A 90 -4.58 -5.79 -3.09
C PHE A 90 -4.65 -7.31 -2.86
N GLY A 91 -5.50 -7.75 -1.93
CA GLY A 91 -5.77 -9.17 -1.72
C GLY A 91 -6.20 -9.89 -2.98
N LEU A 92 -7.15 -9.29 -3.68
CA LEU A 92 -7.75 -9.84 -4.89
C LEU A 92 -6.72 -9.96 -6.04
N SER A 93 -5.74 -9.06 -6.10
CA SER A 93 -4.63 -9.17 -7.04
C SER A 93 -3.80 -10.44 -6.81
N MET A 94 -3.49 -10.76 -5.55
CA MET A 94 -2.74 -11.97 -5.18
C MET A 94 -3.57 -13.24 -5.41
N ARG A 95 -4.90 -13.15 -5.23
CA ARG A 95 -5.82 -14.25 -5.55
C ARG A 95 -5.85 -14.59 -7.04
N TYR A 96 -5.74 -13.61 -7.92
CA TYR A 96 -5.80 -13.81 -9.37
C TYR A 96 -4.45 -13.98 -10.07
N LEU A 97 -3.37 -13.41 -9.51
CA LEU A 97 -2.03 -13.43 -10.12
C LEU A 97 -1.02 -14.29 -9.34
N GLY A 98 -1.37 -14.73 -8.13
CA GLY A 98 -0.42 -15.25 -7.16
C GLY A 98 0.35 -14.14 -6.45
N ILE A 99 1.04 -14.52 -5.36
CA ILE A 99 1.73 -13.58 -4.47
C ILE A 99 2.81 -12.79 -5.20
N ALA A 100 3.67 -13.47 -5.97
CA ALA A 100 4.82 -12.84 -6.62
C ALA A 100 4.42 -11.73 -7.60
N LEU A 101 3.57 -12.03 -8.59
CA LEU A 101 3.16 -11.07 -9.61
C LEU A 101 2.18 -10.03 -9.04
N GLY A 102 1.24 -10.46 -8.19
CA GLY A 102 0.26 -9.56 -7.56
C GLY A 102 0.92 -8.51 -6.67
N GLN A 103 1.82 -8.91 -5.76
CA GLN A 103 2.53 -7.96 -4.90
C GLN A 103 3.47 -7.06 -5.69
N SER A 104 4.24 -7.60 -6.64
CA SER A 104 5.18 -6.79 -7.42
C SER A 104 4.46 -5.67 -8.16
N LEU A 105 3.38 -6.00 -8.88
CA LEU A 105 2.66 -4.99 -9.64
C LEU A 105 1.97 -3.96 -8.74
N ALA A 106 1.27 -4.41 -7.69
CA ALA A 106 0.55 -3.49 -6.81
C ALA A 106 1.50 -2.60 -5.98
N LEU A 107 2.57 -3.16 -5.41
CA LEU A 107 3.55 -2.39 -4.62
C LEU A 107 4.42 -1.50 -5.51
N GLY A 108 4.74 -1.93 -6.74
CA GLY A 108 5.45 -1.10 -7.72
C GLY A 108 4.65 0.11 -8.13
N THR A 109 3.38 -0.09 -8.49
CA THR A 109 2.47 1.01 -8.79
C THR A 109 2.27 1.92 -7.57
N CYS A 110 2.05 1.35 -6.38
CA CYS A 110 1.90 2.13 -5.14
C CYS A 110 3.15 2.97 -4.83
N SER A 111 4.35 2.39 -4.94
CA SER A 111 5.61 3.07 -4.65
C SER A 111 5.85 4.20 -5.64
N ALA A 112 5.66 3.95 -6.95
CA ALA A 112 5.85 4.95 -7.99
C ALA A 112 4.87 6.13 -7.82
N PHE A 113 3.57 5.84 -7.73
CA PHE A 113 2.53 6.86 -7.66
C PHE A 113 2.55 7.58 -6.32
N GLY A 114 2.73 6.84 -5.22
CA GLY A 114 2.79 7.38 -3.86
C GLY A 114 3.99 8.29 -3.63
N THR A 115 5.04 8.16 -4.43
CA THR A 115 6.23 9.01 -4.35
C THR A 115 6.15 10.18 -5.33
N LEU A 116 5.83 9.92 -6.60
CA LEU A 116 5.91 10.92 -7.66
C LEU A 116 4.72 11.89 -7.67
N ILE A 117 3.50 11.42 -7.39
CA ILE A 117 2.32 12.31 -7.43
C ILE A 117 2.43 13.43 -6.40
N PRO A 118 2.74 13.17 -5.11
CA PRO A 118 2.89 14.26 -4.15
C PRO A 118 3.98 15.27 -4.53
N ALA A 119 5.12 14.80 -5.06
CA ALA A 119 6.20 15.67 -5.52
C ALA A 119 5.74 16.59 -6.67
N LEU A 120 5.03 16.04 -7.65
CA LEU A 120 4.46 16.80 -8.76
C LEU A 120 3.39 17.80 -8.30
N LEU A 121 2.51 17.41 -7.38
CA LEU A 121 1.49 18.30 -6.82
C LEU A 121 2.10 19.47 -6.03
N LYS A 122 3.29 19.28 -5.46
CA LYS A 122 4.07 20.34 -4.80
C LYS A 122 4.87 21.22 -5.77
N GLY A 123 4.82 20.94 -7.07
CA GLY A 123 5.56 21.67 -8.10
C GLY A 123 7.07 21.37 -8.10
N GLN A 124 7.49 20.23 -7.55
CA GLN A 124 8.90 19.84 -7.52
C GLN A 124 9.39 19.52 -8.95
N ASP A 125 10.50 20.15 -9.34
CA ASP A 125 11.20 19.79 -10.58
C ASP A 125 11.93 18.45 -10.39
N LEU A 126 11.42 17.41 -11.04
CA LEU A 126 11.97 16.06 -10.96
C LEU A 126 13.30 15.88 -11.72
N PHE A 127 13.71 16.86 -12.53
CA PHE A 127 14.91 16.77 -13.35
C PHE A 127 16.09 17.56 -12.80
N SER A 128 15.95 18.14 -11.60
CA SER A 128 17.03 18.88 -10.93
C SER A 128 17.08 18.60 -9.43
N GLY A 129 18.26 18.83 -8.83
CA GLY A 129 18.47 18.78 -7.38
C GLY A 129 17.89 17.53 -6.69
N GLU A 130 17.08 17.76 -5.67
CA GLU A 130 16.41 16.72 -4.88
C GLU A 130 15.40 15.91 -5.69
N GLY A 131 14.77 16.51 -6.72
CA GLY A 131 13.83 15.81 -7.58
C GLY A 131 14.50 14.73 -8.43
N LEU A 132 15.73 14.98 -8.90
CA LEU A 132 16.51 13.98 -9.63
C LEU A 132 16.89 12.79 -8.73
N VAL A 133 17.23 13.06 -7.46
CA VAL A 133 17.53 12.02 -6.47
C VAL A 133 16.28 11.17 -6.21
N LEU A 134 15.12 11.82 -6.02
CA LEU A 134 13.82 11.15 -5.86
C LEU A 134 13.50 10.26 -7.06
N LEU A 135 13.59 10.82 -8.28
CA LEU A 135 13.30 10.12 -9.52
C LEU A 135 14.22 8.91 -9.69
N THR A 136 15.51 9.07 -9.42
CA THR A 136 16.49 7.97 -9.47
C THR A 136 16.15 6.85 -8.50
N GLY A 137 15.80 7.20 -7.25
CA GLY A 137 15.38 6.23 -6.24
C GLY A 137 14.13 5.46 -6.66
N VAL A 138 13.13 6.16 -7.20
CA VAL A 138 11.91 5.54 -7.74
C VAL A 138 12.23 4.63 -8.94
N SER A 139 13.09 5.05 -9.87
CA SER A 139 13.49 4.24 -11.03
C SER A 139 14.18 2.95 -10.61
N ILE A 140 15.09 3.00 -9.62
CA ILE A 140 15.77 1.81 -9.09
C ILE A 140 14.75 0.86 -8.43
N ALA A 141 13.84 1.40 -7.62
CA ALA A 141 12.79 0.60 -6.97
C ALA A 141 11.87 -0.08 -8.00
N ILE A 142 11.41 0.66 -9.02
CA ILE A 142 10.59 0.12 -10.11
C ILE A 142 11.35 -0.94 -10.89
N ALA A 143 12.64 -0.74 -11.18
CA ALA A 143 13.45 -1.73 -11.88
C ALA A 143 13.57 -3.04 -11.09
N GLY A 144 13.83 -2.98 -9.79
CA GLY A 144 13.86 -4.17 -8.92
C GLY A 144 12.52 -4.91 -8.90
N ILE A 145 11.42 -4.16 -8.81
CA ILE A 145 10.06 -4.72 -8.84
C ILE A 145 9.74 -5.34 -10.21
N ALA A 146 10.18 -4.71 -11.31
CA ALA A 146 10.00 -5.24 -12.66
C ALA A 146 10.76 -6.56 -12.85
N VAL A 147 11.97 -6.69 -12.30
CA VAL A 147 12.74 -7.94 -12.34
C VAL A 147 12.03 -9.06 -11.59
N ILE A 148 11.54 -8.80 -10.37
CA ILE A 148 10.80 -9.79 -9.57
C ILE A 148 9.49 -10.18 -10.27
N GLY A 149 8.77 -9.19 -10.81
CA GLY A 149 7.55 -9.41 -11.58
C GLY A 149 7.79 -10.24 -12.84
N TYR A 150 8.87 -9.98 -13.56
CA TYR A 150 9.28 -10.75 -14.74
C TYR A 150 9.62 -12.20 -14.38
N ALA A 151 10.37 -12.43 -13.30
CA ALA A 151 10.65 -13.78 -12.80
C ALA A 151 9.36 -14.53 -12.43
N GLY A 152 8.40 -13.86 -11.80
CA GLY A 152 7.07 -14.41 -11.52
C GLY A 152 6.28 -14.73 -12.78
N ALA A 153 6.32 -13.85 -13.78
CA ALA A 153 5.67 -14.04 -15.08
C ALA A 153 6.27 -15.23 -15.84
N LEU A 154 7.60 -15.33 -15.93
CA LEU A 154 8.31 -16.47 -16.54
C LEU A 154 7.95 -17.79 -15.87
N LYS A 155 7.91 -17.82 -14.53
CA LYS A 155 7.46 -19.00 -13.79
C LYS A 155 6.05 -19.39 -14.21
N SER A 156 5.13 -18.43 -14.29
CA SER A 156 3.76 -18.71 -14.72
C SER A 156 3.64 -19.13 -16.19
N SER A 157 4.42 -18.53 -17.11
CA SER A 157 4.36 -18.88 -18.53
C SER A 157 4.89 -20.29 -18.81
N ASN A 158 5.83 -20.76 -18.00
CA ASN A 158 6.41 -22.10 -18.10
C ASN A 158 5.56 -23.19 -17.44
N MET A 159 4.41 -22.83 -16.85
CA MET A 159 3.46 -23.78 -16.27
C MET A 159 2.34 -24.05 -17.27
N SER A 160 1.93 -25.32 -17.39
CA SER A 160 0.69 -25.68 -18.07
C SER A 160 -0.51 -25.03 -17.37
N ASP A 161 -1.64 -24.89 -18.08
CA ASP A 161 -2.83 -24.27 -17.49
C ASP A 161 -3.38 -25.07 -16.29
N ASP A 162 -3.19 -26.39 -16.29
CA ASP A 162 -3.51 -27.25 -15.15
C ASP A 162 -2.58 -26.99 -13.95
N GLU A 163 -1.29 -26.77 -14.19
CA GLU A 163 -0.34 -26.39 -13.15
C GLU A 163 -0.62 -24.98 -12.60
N LYS A 164 -0.97 -24.02 -13.46
CA LYS A 164 -1.37 -22.67 -13.05
C LYS A 164 -2.61 -22.72 -12.17
N LYS A 165 -3.64 -23.48 -12.56
CA LYS A 165 -4.86 -23.65 -11.76
C LYS A 165 -4.60 -24.39 -10.45
N LYS A 166 -3.68 -25.36 -10.43
CA LYS A 166 -3.25 -26.01 -9.18
C LYS A 166 -2.52 -25.05 -8.25
N ALA A 167 -1.69 -24.15 -8.79
CA ALA A 167 -0.94 -23.19 -8.00
C ALA A 167 -1.78 -21.99 -7.54
N VAL A 168 -2.70 -21.51 -8.39
CA VAL A 168 -3.60 -20.39 -8.14
C VAL A 168 -4.97 -20.77 -8.70
N LYS A 169 -5.86 -21.25 -7.82
CA LYS A 169 -7.18 -21.79 -8.20
C LYS A 169 -8.00 -20.83 -9.07
N ASP A 170 -7.93 -19.55 -8.76
CA ASP A 170 -8.72 -18.51 -9.42
C ASP A 170 -7.93 -17.76 -10.50
N PHE A 171 -6.79 -18.30 -10.98
CA PHE A 171 -5.87 -17.57 -11.86
C PHE A 171 -6.57 -16.89 -13.05
N ALA A 172 -6.40 -15.56 -13.18
CA ALA A 172 -7.00 -14.76 -14.23
C ALA A 172 -6.13 -13.55 -14.56
N LEU A 173 -5.24 -13.70 -15.56
CA LEU A 173 -4.19 -12.72 -15.84
C LEU A 173 -4.72 -11.30 -16.11
N LYS A 174 -5.57 -11.10 -17.12
CA LYS A 174 -6.08 -9.76 -17.48
C LYS A 174 -6.81 -9.08 -16.32
N LYS A 175 -7.68 -9.84 -15.63
CA LYS A 175 -8.45 -9.36 -14.48
C LYS A 175 -7.52 -8.99 -13.32
N GLY A 176 -6.56 -9.87 -13.02
CA GLY A 176 -5.59 -9.67 -11.96
C GLY A 176 -4.69 -8.46 -12.20
N LEU A 177 -4.22 -8.23 -13.43
CA LEU A 177 -3.37 -7.08 -13.77
C LEU A 177 -4.10 -5.76 -13.55
N LEU A 178 -5.34 -5.64 -14.03
CA LEU A 178 -6.17 -4.45 -13.82
C LEU A 178 -6.41 -4.17 -12.33
N ILE A 179 -6.70 -5.23 -11.56
CA ILE A 179 -6.93 -5.13 -10.12
C ILE A 179 -5.65 -4.77 -9.37
N ALA A 180 -4.49 -5.29 -9.76
CA ALA A 180 -3.21 -4.96 -9.15
C ALA A 180 -2.81 -3.50 -9.37
N ILE A 181 -3.00 -2.98 -10.60
CA ILE A 181 -2.75 -1.57 -10.91
C ILE A 181 -3.70 -0.68 -10.12
N LEU A 182 -5.01 -1.01 -10.10
CA LEU A 182 -5.99 -0.30 -9.29
C LEU A 182 -5.59 -0.29 -7.82
N ALA A 183 -5.22 -1.46 -7.26
CA ALA A 183 -4.78 -1.59 -5.89
C ALA A 183 -3.60 -0.66 -5.60
N GLY A 184 -2.59 -0.65 -6.48
CA GLY A 184 -1.43 0.22 -6.32
C GLY A 184 -1.75 1.71 -6.38
N VAL A 185 -2.53 2.16 -7.37
CA VAL A 185 -2.92 3.58 -7.52
C VAL A 185 -3.76 4.03 -6.31
N MET A 186 -4.73 3.21 -5.89
CA MET A 186 -5.58 3.51 -4.74
C MET A 186 -4.78 3.49 -3.43
N SER A 187 -3.83 2.55 -3.27
CA SER A 187 -2.96 2.50 -2.09
C SER A 187 -2.00 3.69 -2.02
N ALA A 188 -1.58 4.26 -3.14
CA ALA A 188 -0.78 5.49 -3.19
C ALA A 188 -1.49 6.69 -2.53
N CYS A 189 -2.82 6.67 -2.47
CA CYS A 189 -3.59 7.69 -1.77
C CYS A 189 -3.26 7.77 -0.27
N PHE A 190 -2.69 6.75 0.36
CA PHE A 190 -2.22 6.85 1.74
C PHE A 190 -1.28 8.03 1.95
N ASN A 191 -0.28 8.19 1.07
CA ASN A 191 0.68 9.28 1.19
C ASN A 191 0.04 10.63 0.89
N LEU A 192 -0.88 10.69 -0.08
CA LEU A 192 -1.67 11.89 -0.35
C LEU A 192 -2.56 12.29 0.84
N GLY A 193 -3.08 11.31 1.59
CA GLY A 193 -3.80 11.53 2.84
C GLY A 193 -2.91 12.14 3.92
N LEU A 194 -1.69 11.63 4.08
CA LEU A 194 -0.71 12.21 5.02
C LEU A 194 -0.36 13.67 4.67
N GLU A 195 -0.14 13.95 3.38
CA GLU A 195 0.13 15.30 2.89
C GLU A 195 -1.06 16.23 3.06
N ALA A 196 -2.27 15.75 2.76
CA ALA A 196 -3.50 16.50 2.99
C ALA A 196 -3.75 16.79 4.47
N GLY A 197 -3.28 15.91 5.37
CA GLY A 197 -3.39 16.07 6.81
C GLY A 197 -2.30 16.95 7.44
N ALA A 198 -1.27 17.36 6.69
CA ALA A 198 -0.18 18.19 7.22
C ALA A 198 -0.66 19.51 7.87
N PRO A 199 -1.65 20.25 7.32
CA PRO A 199 -2.20 21.43 7.98
C PRO A 199 -2.91 21.12 9.30
N ILE A 200 -3.58 19.97 9.41
CA ILE A 200 -4.24 19.53 10.65
C ILE A 200 -3.20 19.38 11.76
N LYS A 201 -2.08 18.72 11.43
CA LYS A 201 -0.97 18.55 12.35
C LYS A 201 -0.41 19.91 12.81
N ALA A 202 -0.21 20.86 11.89
CA ALA A 202 0.35 22.17 12.19
C ALA A 202 -0.58 23.10 13.00
N HIS A 203 -1.89 22.83 13.00
CA HIS A 203 -2.86 23.58 13.79
C HIS A 203 -3.04 23.01 15.21
N ILE A 204 -2.65 21.75 15.43
CA ILE A 204 -2.89 21.01 16.68
C ILE A 204 -1.62 20.84 17.51
N LEU A 205 -0.45 20.81 16.86
CA LEU A 205 0.89 20.73 17.46
C LEU A 205 1.64 22.05 17.29
#